data_AF-A0A6A5YE54-F1
#
_entry.id   AF-A0A6A5YE54-F1
#
_cell.length_a   1.000
_cell.length_b   1.000
_cell.length_c   1.000
_cell.angle_alpha   90.00
_cell.angle_beta   90.00
_cell.angle_gamma   90.00
#
_symmetry.space_group_name_H-M   'P 1'
#
loop_
_entity.id
_entity.type
_entity.pdbx_description
1 polymer ?
#
loop_
_entity_poly.entity_id
_entity_poly.type
_entity_poly.pdbx_seq_one_letter_code
_entity_poly.pdbx_strand_id
1 'polypeptide(L)'
;DSFLRLGGDSLDAMKLVAAARREGIQLTVKDIFDNPTMSEMAQVAKLIAAPTESFQKIPPFSIIQANATEVVDSVAAACQIDPGLVEDVYPCTPLQEGLMALSNMEHGAYI
;
A
#
# COMPACT_ATOMS: atom_id res chain seq x y z
N ASP A 1 -17.82 26.71 -6.59
CA ASP A 1 -18.42 25.46 -6.10
C ASP A 1 -17.43 24.74 -5.19
N SER A 2 -17.90 24.04 -4.16
CA SER A 2 -17.02 23.35 -3.20
C SER A 2 -17.26 21.84 -3.26
N PHE A 3 -16.17 21.08 -3.29
CA PHE A 3 -16.15 19.61 -3.38
C PHE A 3 -17.09 18.95 -2.36
N LEU A 4 -17.02 19.39 -1.09
CA LEU A 4 -17.86 18.86 -0.01
C LEU A 4 -19.33 19.29 -0.14
N ARG A 5 -19.58 20.53 -0.60
CA ARG A 5 -20.95 21.04 -0.79
C ARG A 5 -21.68 20.34 -1.95
N LEU A 6 -20.93 19.78 -2.89
CA LEU A 6 -21.43 18.94 -3.98
C LEU A 6 -21.66 17.48 -3.57
N GLY A 7 -21.43 17.13 -2.30
CA GLY A 7 -21.63 15.78 -1.77
C GLY A 7 -20.41 14.88 -1.86
N GLY A 8 -19.24 15.41 -2.21
CA GLY A 8 -18.00 14.62 -2.20
C GLY A 8 -17.60 14.20 -0.79
N ASP A 9 -17.15 12.96 -0.64
CA ASP A 9 -16.65 12.40 0.62
C ASP A 9 -15.17 11.97 0.52
N SER A 10 -14.70 11.22 1.53
CA SER A 10 -13.31 10.72 1.56
C SER A 10 -13.02 9.72 0.44
N LEU A 11 -13.99 8.91 0.03
CA LEU A 11 -13.84 7.96 -1.07
C LEU A 11 -13.76 8.71 -2.40
N ASP A 12 -14.60 9.73 -2.59
CA ASP A 12 -14.55 10.56 -3.80
C ASP A 12 -13.27 11.38 -3.88
N ALA A 13 -12.76 11.87 -2.75
CA ALA A 13 -11.46 12.54 -2.70
C ALA A 13 -10.32 11.58 -3.10
N MET A 14 -10.33 10.34 -2.61
CA MET A 14 -9.36 9.31 -3.03
C MET A 14 -9.46 8.98 -4.52
N LYS A 15 -10.67 8.85 -5.06
CA LYS A 15 -10.90 8.64 -6.50
C LYS A 15 -10.40 9.81 -7.33
N LEU A 16 -10.65 11.05 -6.90
CA LEU A 16 -10.17 12.26 -7.57
C LEU A 16 -8.64 12.30 -7.58
N VAL A 17 -7.99 12.03 -6.45
CA VAL A 17 -6.52 11.93 -6.36
C VAL A 17 -5.98 10.89 -7.34
N ALA A 18 -6.58 9.69 -7.38
CA ALA A 18 -6.16 8.62 -8.28
C ALA A 18 -6.37 8.98 -9.77
N ALA A 19 -7.48 9.65 -10.10
CA ALA A 19 -7.76 10.12 -11.45
C ALA A 19 -6.79 11.22 -11.88
N ALA A 20 -6.59 12.25 -11.04
CA ALA A 20 -5.64 13.32 -11.27
C ALA A 20 -4.23 12.78 -11.51
N ARG A 21 -3.79 11.81 -10.68
CA ARG A 21 -2.46 11.22 -10.81
C ARG A 21 -2.24 10.54 -12.17
N ARG A 22 -3.25 9.84 -12.71
CA ARG A 22 -3.17 9.21 -14.05
C ARG A 22 -2.98 10.24 -15.17
N GLU A 23 -3.56 11.43 -15.00
CA GLU A 23 -3.40 12.56 -15.92
C GLU A 23 -2.13 13.40 -15.65
N GLY A 24 -1.21 12.92 -14.80
CA GLY A 24 0.00 13.66 -14.48
C GLY A 24 -0.23 14.85 -13.54
N ILE A 25 -1.30 14.84 -12.77
CA ILE A 25 -1.62 15.88 -11.78
C ILE A 25 -1.49 15.30 -10.38
N GLN A 26 -0.51 15.78 -9.62
CA GLN A 26 -0.33 15.42 -8.23
C GLN A 26 -1.22 16.29 -7.34
N LEU A 27 -2.12 15.62 -6.63
CA LEU A 27 -2.97 16.14 -5.57
C LEU A 27 -3.01 15.11 -4.43
N THR A 28 -3.21 15.56 -3.20
CA THR A 28 -3.46 14.70 -2.05
C THR A 28 -4.88 14.89 -1.53
N VAL A 29 -5.38 13.93 -0.75
CA VAL A 29 -6.67 14.06 -0.06
C VAL A 29 -6.64 15.30 0.85
N LYS A 30 -5.52 15.52 1.55
CA LYS A 30 -5.33 16.74 2.36
C LYS A 30 -5.50 18.01 1.54
N ASP A 31 -4.90 18.08 0.34
CA ASP A 31 -5.03 19.26 -0.52
C ASP A 31 -6.49 19.55 -0.87
N ILE A 32 -7.30 18.52 -1.14
CA ILE A 32 -8.74 18.67 -1.44
C ILE A 32 -9.51 19.22 -0.24
N PHE A 33 -9.21 18.73 0.97
CA PHE A 33 -9.89 19.19 2.19
C PHE A 33 -9.45 20.61 2.60
N ASP A 34 -8.17 20.94 2.46
CA ASP A 34 -7.63 22.26 2.77
C ASP A 34 -8.02 23.31 1.70
N ASN A 35 -8.28 22.87 0.46
CA ASN A 35 -8.57 23.72 -0.71
C ASN A 35 -9.83 23.22 -1.43
N PRO A 36 -11.03 23.38 -0.86
CA PRO A 36 -12.21 22.64 -1.28
C PRO A 36 -12.83 23.10 -2.60
N THR A 37 -12.35 24.18 -3.23
CA THR A 37 -12.82 24.62 -4.55
C THR A 37 -11.84 24.22 -5.66
N MET A 38 -12.33 23.97 -6.87
CA MET A 38 -11.48 23.60 -8.02
C MET A 38 -10.36 24.61 -8.29
N SER A 39 -10.63 25.91 -8.13
CA SER A 39 -9.64 26.97 -8.33
C SER A 39 -8.52 26.92 -7.31
N GLU A 40 -8.81 26.59 -6.05
CA GLU A 40 -7.79 26.48 -5.01
C GLU A 40 -7.00 25.17 -5.16
N MET A 41 -7.67 24.05 -5.47
CA MET A 41 -6.99 22.78 -5.79
C MET A 41 -6.01 22.96 -6.96
N ALA A 42 -6.41 23.67 -8.02
CA ALA A 42 -5.55 23.92 -9.17
C ALA A 42 -4.30 24.76 -8.84
N GLN A 43 -4.35 25.61 -7.82
CA GLN A 43 -3.20 26.42 -7.39
C GLN A 43 -2.16 25.60 -6.62
N VAL A 44 -2.60 24.56 -5.88
CA VAL A 44 -1.72 23.70 -5.09
C VAL A 44 -1.29 22.43 -5.83
N ALA A 45 -2.03 22.05 -6.88
CA ALA A 45 -1.72 20.91 -7.73
C ALA A 45 -0.36 21.06 -8.41
N LYS A 46 0.38 19.96 -8.53
CA LYS A 46 1.66 19.92 -9.23
C LYS A 46 1.56 19.05 -10.48
N LEU A 47 2.09 19.52 -11.60
CA LEU A 47 2.27 18.68 -12.77
C LEU A 47 3.43 17.73 -12.53
N ILE A 48 3.16 16.45 -12.71
CA ILE A 48 4.13 15.36 -12.68
C ILE A 48 4.11 14.66 -14.04
N ALA A 49 5.19 13.96 -14.37
CA ALA A 49 5.12 13.03 -15.49
C ALA A 49 3.98 12.05 -15.20
N ALA A 50 3.03 11.91 -16.14
CA ALA A 50 2.00 10.90 -16.04
C ALA A 50 2.71 9.55 -15.77
N PRO A 51 2.26 8.77 -14.77
CA PRO A 51 2.88 7.49 -14.47
C PRO A 51 2.90 6.68 -15.75
N THR A 52 4.10 6.43 -16.27
CA THR A 52 4.25 5.32 -17.22
C THR A 52 4.06 4.10 -16.35
N GLU A 53 2.98 3.34 -16.55
CA GLU A 53 2.77 2.07 -15.86
C GLU A 53 3.84 1.08 -16.33
N SER A 54 5.07 1.24 -15.82
CA SER A 54 6.12 0.26 -15.95
C SER A 54 5.90 -0.76 -14.84
N PHE A 55 5.28 -1.89 -15.20
CA PHE A 55 5.28 -3.07 -14.35
C PHE A 55 6.71 -3.61 -14.31
N GLN A 56 7.52 -3.06 -13.41
CA GLN A 56 8.84 -3.61 -13.14
C GLN A 56 8.64 -4.96 -12.44
N LYS A 57 9.09 -6.04 -13.08
CA LYS A 57 9.05 -7.37 -12.48
C LYS A 57 9.93 -7.37 -11.24
N ILE A 58 9.31 -7.52 -10.07
CA ILE A 58 10.01 -7.67 -8.79
C ILE A 58 10.45 -9.13 -8.69
N PRO A 59 11.75 -9.44 -8.50
CA PRO A 59 12.19 -10.82 -8.38
C PRO A 59 11.73 -11.42 -7.05
N PRO A 60 11.46 -12.74 -6.98
CA PRO A 60 11.16 -13.40 -5.72
C PRO A 60 12.22 -13.16 -4.66
N PHE A 61 11.80 -13.09 -3.40
CA PHE A 61 12.63 -12.88 -2.22
C PHE A 61 13.33 -11.51 -2.16
N SER A 62 13.11 -10.61 -3.13
CA SER A 62 13.86 -9.35 -3.21
C SER A 62 13.54 -8.33 -2.12
N ILE A 63 12.39 -8.50 -1.46
CA ILE A 63 11.91 -7.60 -0.41
C ILE A 63 12.28 -8.08 1.00
N ILE A 64 12.92 -9.24 1.10
CA ILE A 64 13.35 -9.83 2.37
C ILE A 64 14.71 -9.23 2.74
N GLN A 65 14.87 -8.82 3.99
CA GLN A 65 16.13 -8.30 4.53
C GLN A 65 16.98 -9.42 5.18
N ALA A 66 16.96 -10.62 4.58
CA ALA A 66 17.61 -11.81 5.10
C ALA A 66 18.07 -12.72 3.95
N ASN A 67 18.83 -13.76 4.27
CA ASN A 67 19.26 -14.76 3.29
C ASN A 67 18.06 -15.58 2.81
N ALA A 68 17.77 -15.52 1.50
CA ALA A 68 16.62 -16.20 0.91
C ALA A 68 16.66 -17.72 1.13
N THR A 69 17.82 -18.37 1.03
CA THR A 69 17.95 -19.82 1.21
C THR A 69 17.59 -20.22 2.65
N GLU A 70 18.12 -19.49 3.64
CA GLU A 70 17.84 -19.76 5.06
C GLU A 70 16.36 -19.56 5.39
N VAL A 71 15.74 -18.52 4.81
CA VAL A 71 14.31 -18.25 4.99
C VAL A 71 13.46 -19.34 4.35
N VAL A 72 13.79 -19.77 3.13
CA VAL A 72 13.08 -20.86 2.44
C VAL A 72 13.16 -22.16 3.24
N ASP A 73 14.34 -22.54 3.72
CA ASP A 73 14.53 -23.74 4.53
C ASP A 73 13.72 -23.67 5.83
N SER A 74 13.70 -22.50 6.49
CA SER A 74 12.93 -22.28 7.72
C SER A 74 11.42 -22.36 7.49
N VAL A 75 10.91 -21.75 6.42
CA VAL A 75 9.48 -21.78 6.06
C VAL A 75 9.06 -23.18 5.65
N ALA A 76 9.86 -23.87 4.82
CA ALA A 76 9.59 -25.23 4.39
C ALA A 76 9.50 -26.20 5.57
N ALA A 77 10.41 -26.08 6.54
CA ALA A 77 10.38 -26.86 7.77
C ALA A 77 9.15 -26.55 8.64
N ALA A 78 8.80 -25.27 8.82
CA ALA A 78 7.65 -24.84 9.62
C ALA A 78 6.31 -25.29 9.00
N CYS A 79 6.20 -25.26 7.67
CA CYS A 79 5.01 -25.67 6.93
C CYS A 79 4.98 -27.16 6.57
N GLN A 80 6.06 -27.92 6.85
CA GLN A 80 6.22 -29.33 6.50
C GLN A 80 6.06 -29.60 4.99
N ILE A 81 6.67 -28.74 4.16
CA ILE A 81 6.65 -28.83 2.69
C ILE A 81 8.07 -28.96 2.12
N ASP A 82 8.16 -29.39 0.86
CA ASP A 82 9.42 -29.36 0.11
C ASP A 82 9.86 -27.90 -0.13
N PRO A 83 11.12 -27.51 0.18
CA PRO A 83 11.68 -26.20 -0.16
C PRO A 83 11.45 -25.77 -1.61
N GLY A 84 11.41 -26.71 -2.56
CA GLY A 84 11.15 -26.43 -3.98
C GLY A 84 9.74 -25.89 -4.28
N LEU A 85 8.81 -25.99 -3.32
CA LEU A 85 7.45 -25.43 -3.42
C LEU A 85 7.34 -23.99 -2.93
N VAL A 86 8.39 -23.44 -2.31
CA VAL A 86 8.37 -22.04 -1.83
C VAL A 86 8.69 -21.11 -3.00
N GLU A 87 7.68 -20.44 -3.52
CA GLU A 87 7.84 -19.50 -4.64
C GLU A 87 8.40 -18.14 -4.20
N ASP A 88 7.99 -17.65 -3.03
CA ASP A 88 8.37 -16.34 -2.50
C ASP A 88 8.03 -16.25 -0.99
N VAL A 89 8.59 -15.27 -0.29
CA VAL A 89 8.27 -14.96 1.11
C VAL A 89 8.12 -13.45 1.30
N TYR A 90 6.99 -13.04 1.85
CA TYR A 90 6.65 -11.64 2.08
C TYR A 90 6.77 -11.32 3.58
N PRO A 91 7.55 -10.29 3.98
CA PRO A 91 7.60 -9.87 5.37
C PRO A 91 6.24 -9.33 5.80
N CYS A 92 5.91 -9.52 7.08
CA CYS A 92 4.72 -8.96 7.68
C CYS A 92 4.78 -7.42 7.67
N THR A 93 3.62 -6.78 7.58
CA THR A 93 3.48 -5.36 7.92
C THR A 93 3.58 -5.18 9.44
N PRO A 94 3.96 -3.98 9.94
CA PRO A 94 4.06 -3.73 11.38
C PRO A 94 2.78 -4.07 12.17
N LEU A 95 1.60 -3.88 11.56
CA LEU A 95 0.33 -4.25 12.18
C LEU A 95 0.17 -5.77 12.30
N GLN A 96 0.55 -6.53 11.27
CA GLN A 96 0.51 -8.00 11.31
C GLN A 96 1.47 -8.57 12.36
N GLU A 97 2.67 -7.99 12.50
CA GLU A 97 3.61 -8.37 13.57
C GLU A 97 3.04 -8.13 14.96
N GLY A 98 2.44 -6.94 15.17
CA GLY A 98 1.79 -6.59 16.44
C GLY A 98 0.63 -7.53 16.79
N LEU A 99 -0.24 -7.83 15.82
CA LEU A 99 -1.36 -8.77 16.02
C LEU A 99 -0.87 -10.18 16.32
N MET A 100 0.18 -10.65 15.63
CA MET A 100 0.78 -11.97 15.89
C MET A 100 1.40 -12.04 17.30
N ALA A 101 2.13 -10.99 17.72
CA ALA A 101 2.71 -10.93 19.05
C ALA A 101 1.63 -10.99 20.15
N LEU A 102 0.53 -10.23 19.98
CA LEU A 102 -0.59 -10.24 20.92
C LEU A 102 -1.31 -11.58 20.96
N SER A 103 -1.55 -12.21 19.81
CA SER A 103 -2.21 -13.52 19.75
C SER A 103 -1.40 -14.63 20.43
N ASN A 104 -0.07 -14.50 20.47
CA ASN A 104 0.79 -15.46 21.16
C ASN A 104 0.80 -15.24 22.69
N MET A 105 0.51 -14.01 23.15
CA MET A 105 0.41 -13.67 24.57
C MET A 105 -0.95 -14.05 25.17
N GLU A 106 -2.04 -13.87 24.41
CA GLU A 106 -3.40 -14.20 24.81
C GLU A 106 -4.02 -15.15 23.77
N HIS A 107 -3.97 -16.45 24.05
CA HIS A 107 -4.54 -17.47 23.17
C HIS A 107 -6.02 -17.14 22.86
N GLY A 108 -6.30 -16.76 21.60
CA GLY A 108 -7.67 -16.47 21.13
C GLY A 108 -8.08 -14.99 21.11
N ALA A 109 -7.18 -14.04 21.39
CA ALA A 109 -7.55 -12.62 21.41
C ALA A 109 -7.98 -12.02 20.06
N TYR A 110 -7.58 -12.65 18.94
CA TYR A 110 -7.82 -12.16 17.58
C TYR A 110 -8.20 -13.28 16.57
N ILE A 111 -8.81 -14.37 17.03
CA ILE A 111 -9.42 -15.40 16.16
C ILE A 111 -10.91 -15.11 15.99
#